data_AF-A0A420BJ88-F1
#
_entry.id   AF-A0A420BJ88-F1
#
_cell.length_a   1.000
_cell.length_b   1.000
_cell.length_c   1.000
_cell.angle_alpha   90.00
_cell.angle_beta   90.00
_cell.angle_gamma   90.00
#
_symmetry.space_group_name_H-M   'P 1'
#
loop_
_entity.id
_entity.type
_entity.pdbx_description
1 polymer ?
#
loop_
_entity_poly.entity_id
_entity_poly.type
_entity_poly.pdbx_seq_one_letter_code
_entity_poly.pdbx_strand_id
1 'polypeptide(L)'
;MSEAIDRKNTVSQNGQTTKNKLKQNHYKTQPTGMETEDAYRHMEFEEFQLLKTPQELHKLATQCFFYIQQWIVESPFCSEATALMLFWHNYPFEAIRRSWKTRKGTDENFDIIKTVINNSEKGFYLKTDISYDPAEKIAQAPKIPAVVLQASQGEEPYVYLEETEVHSWFGEHLINQIRRSDSTIELYNIAVLLKHREFDVYQTVIEHKYCDKAIALMVYWLLERYSTLALYAEDWPEIKPILENIVDRLERDEYPEILSYDPVKEVNPIKWEIPDYLFNKIN
;
A
#
# COMPACT_ATOMS: atom_id res chain seq x y z
N MET A 1 30.75 -12.64 -65.16
CA MET A 1 29.28 -12.54 -65.00
C MET A 1 29.06 -11.46 -63.94
N SER A 2 28.98 -10.18 -64.33
CA SER A 2 27.73 -9.43 -64.64
C SER A 2 26.83 -9.34 -63.39
N GLU A 3 26.43 -8.22 -62.82
CA GLU A 3 26.56 -6.75 -62.95
C GLU A 3 26.24 -6.22 -61.52
N ALA A 4 27.00 -5.35 -60.87
CA ALA A 4 27.10 -3.90 -61.06
C ALA A 4 25.82 -3.09 -60.69
N ILE A 5 26.00 -2.17 -59.73
CA ILE A 5 25.49 -0.77 -59.69
C ILE A 5 24.02 -0.59 -59.23
N ASP A 6 23.59 0.47 -58.53
CA ASP A 6 24.12 1.58 -57.72
C ASP A 6 22.87 2.49 -57.46
N ARG A 7 22.97 3.40 -56.48
CA ARG A 7 22.30 4.72 -56.42
C ARG A 7 20.81 4.92 -56.03
N LYS A 8 20.70 5.57 -54.86
CA LYS A 8 20.28 6.98 -54.58
C LYS A 8 18.81 7.43 -54.79
N ASN A 9 18.27 7.96 -53.69
CA ASN A 9 17.57 9.25 -53.51
C ASN A 9 16.95 9.94 -54.74
N THR A 10 15.65 10.25 -54.68
CA THR A 10 15.15 11.63 -54.91
C THR A 10 13.71 11.84 -54.42
N VAL A 11 13.48 13.05 -53.93
CA VAL A 11 12.22 13.72 -53.56
C VAL A 11 11.43 14.12 -54.82
N SER A 12 10.09 14.11 -54.81
CA SER A 12 9.21 15.27 -55.09
C SER A 12 7.73 14.90 -55.30
N GLN A 13 6.91 15.93 -55.10
CA GLN A 13 5.45 16.06 -54.98
C GLN A 13 4.64 15.78 -56.25
N ASN A 14 3.37 15.36 -56.09
CA ASN A 14 2.14 16.04 -56.57
C ASN A 14 0.98 15.06 -56.78
N GLY A 15 -0.25 15.51 -56.48
CA GLY A 15 -1.46 15.02 -57.17
C GLY A 15 -2.68 14.69 -56.30
N GLN A 16 -3.56 15.68 -56.13
CA GLN A 16 -5.00 15.57 -55.84
C GLN A 16 -5.66 14.47 -56.71
N THR A 17 -6.76 13.76 -56.37
CA THR A 17 -8.11 14.23 -56.01
C THR A 17 -9.00 12.97 -55.91
N THR A 18 -9.86 12.83 -54.89
CA THR A 18 -11.24 12.31 -55.11
C THR A 18 -12.15 12.68 -53.94
N LYS A 19 -13.24 13.38 -54.28
CA LYS A 19 -14.38 13.73 -53.42
C LYS A 19 -15.21 12.49 -53.14
N ASN A 20 -15.77 12.36 -51.93
CA ASN A 20 -17.19 11.99 -51.84
C ASN A 20 -17.88 12.56 -50.60
N LYS A 21 -19.13 12.93 -50.85
CA LYS A 21 -20.02 13.77 -50.05
C LYS A 21 -20.83 12.97 -49.03
N LEU A 22 -21.24 13.68 -47.98
CA LEU A 22 -22.54 13.62 -47.29
C LEU A 22 -22.96 12.31 -46.61
N LYS A 23 -23.09 12.38 -45.28
CA LYS A 23 -24.38 12.20 -44.59
C LYS A 23 -24.34 12.86 -43.22
N GLN A 24 -24.99 14.02 -43.12
CA GLN A 24 -25.49 14.56 -41.85
C GLN A 24 -26.62 13.65 -41.38
N ASN A 25 -26.56 13.19 -40.14
CA ASN A 25 -27.74 12.70 -39.42
C ASN A 25 -27.78 13.41 -38.07
N HIS A 26 -28.84 14.19 -37.91
CA HIS A 26 -29.31 14.71 -36.64
C HIS A 26 -29.43 13.60 -35.60
N TYR A 27 -28.81 13.80 -34.43
CA TYR A 27 -29.34 13.25 -33.19
C TYR A 27 -29.63 14.38 -32.22
N LYS A 28 -30.85 14.27 -31.69
CA LYS A 28 -31.57 15.18 -30.82
C LYS A 28 -30.76 15.57 -29.59
N THR A 29 -30.81 16.85 -29.26
CA THR A 29 -30.57 17.37 -27.92
C THR A 29 -31.55 16.72 -26.93
N GLN A 30 -31.01 16.06 -25.91
CA GLN A 30 -31.64 15.86 -24.62
C GLN A 30 -30.67 16.37 -23.54
N PRO A 31 -31.18 16.94 -22.44
CA PRO A 31 -30.37 17.67 -21.46
C PRO A 31 -29.76 16.68 -20.47
N THR A 32 -28.45 16.48 -20.53
CA THR A 32 -27.72 15.78 -19.47
C THR A 32 -26.94 16.81 -18.67
N GLY A 33 -27.61 17.36 -17.66
CA GLY A 33 -26.92 17.89 -16.50
C GLY A 33 -26.24 16.73 -15.78
N MET A 34 -24.93 16.68 -15.86
CA MET A 34 -24.06 15.94 -14.94
C MET A 34 -22.63 16.49 -15.12
N GLU A 35 -22.42 17.73 -14.70
CA GLU A 35 -21.07 18.23 -14.40
C GLU A 35 -20.67 17.59 -13.05
N THR A 36 -20.13 16.38 -13.11
CA THR A 36 -19.35 15.76 -12.03
C THR A 36 -17.88 15.72 -12.43
N GLU A 37 -17.37 16.82 -13.00
CA GLU A 37 -15.94 17.05 -13.07
C GLU A 37 -15.46 17.66 -11.74
N ASP A 38 -14.32 17.19 -11.26
CA ASP A 38 -13.69 17.53 -9.98
C ASP A 38 -13.51 19.06 -9.82
N ALA A 39 -14.55 19.78 -9.36
CA ALA A 39 -14.57 21.24 -9.30
C ALA A 39 -13.41 21.85 -8.49
N TYR A 40 -12.82 21.09 -7.56
CA TYR A 40 -11.67 21.53 -6.78
C TYR A 40 -10.32 21.42 -7.51
N ARG A 41 -10.20 20.61 -8.58
CA ARG A 41 -8.94 20.50 -9.37
C ARG A 41 -8.59 21.79 -10.10
N HIS A 42 -9.60 22.63 -10.34
CA HIS A 42 -9.46 23.92 -11.01
C HIS A 42 -9.52 25.09 -10.03
N MET A 43 -9.55 24.81 -8.72
CA MET A 43 -9.56 25.84 -7.71
C MET A 43 -8.15 26.41 -7.52
N GLU A 44 -8.00 27.72 -7.67
CA GLU A 44 -6.74 28.42 -7.44
C GLU A 44 -6.50 28.62 -5.93
N PHE A 45 -5.24 28.84 -5.52
CA PHE A 45 -4.88 29.00 -4.10
C PHE A 45 -5.70 30.10 -3.41
N GLU A 46 -5.95 31.21 -4.10
CA GLU A 46 -6.75 32.33 -3.61
C GLU A 46 -8.19 31.93 -3.31
N GLU A 47 -8.77 31.01 -4.09
CA GLU A 47 -10.13 30.51 -3.89
C GLU A 47 -10.22 29.61 -2.65
N PHE A 48 -9.17 28.81 -2.37
CA PHE A 48 -9.08 28.06 -1.11
C PHE A 48 -9.09 28.98 0.11
N GLN A 49 -8.42 30.14 0.05
CA GLN A 49 -8.39 31.10 1.16
C GLN A 49 -9.76 31.75 1.44
N LEU A 50 -10.72 31.64 0.52
CA LEU A 50 -12.06 32.18 0.69
C LEU A 50 -12.99 31.25 1.48
N LEU A 51 -12.64 29.96 1.62
CA LEU A 51 -13.42 28.99 2.38
C LEU A 51 -13.33 29.31 3.88
N LYS A 52 -14.47 29.69 4.47
CA LYS A 52 -14.53 30.23 5.84
C LYS A 52 -15.57 29.55 6.71
N THR A 53 -16.20 28.50 6.20
CA THR A 53 -17.22 27.76 6.96
C THR A 53 -16.85 26.28 7.08
N PRO A 54 -17.25 25.63 8.19
CA PRO A 54 -17.05 24.19 8.35
C PRO A 54 -17.67 23.35 7.23
N GLN A 55 -18.82 23.75 6.71
CA GLN A 55 -19.53 23.03 5.65
C GLN A 55 -18.78 23.09 4.31
N GLU A 56 -18.19 24.25 3.98
CA GLU A 56 -17.33 24.40 2.79
C GLU A 56 -16.09 23.51 2.88
N LEU A 57 -15.42 23.51 4.04
CA LEU A 57 -14.24 22.67 4.28
C LEU A 57 -14.59 21.18 4.26
N HIS A 58 -15.72 20.80 4.84
CA HIS A 58 -16.18 19.41 4.82
C HIS A 58 -16.46 18.94 3.40
N LYS A 59 -17.20 19.74 2.62
CA LYS A 59 -17.47 19.44 1.20
C LYS A 59 -16.16 19.28 0.43
N LEU A 60 -15.21 20.19 0.63
CA LEU A 60 -13.90 20.09 0.00
C LEU A 60 -13.16 18.80 0.40
N ALA A 61 -13.13 18.48 1.69
CA ALA A 61 -12.48 17.30 2.23
C ALA A 61 -13.03 15.97 1.65
N THR A 62 -14.31 15.92 1.29
CA THR A 62 -14.91 14.74 0.64
C THR A 62 -14.48 14.53 -0.80
N GLN A 63 -13.99 15.59 -1.46
CA GLN A 63 -13.68 15.58 -2.88
C GLN A 63 -12.17 15.60 -3.14
N CYS A 64 -11.39 16.18 -2.24
CA CYS A 64 -10.00 16.52 -2.50
C CYS A 64 -8.99 15.37 -2.36
N PHE A 65 -7.94 15.43 -3.20
CA PHE A 65 -6.74 14.63 -3.04
C PHE A 65 -5.86 15.13 -1.87
N PHE A 66 -4.89 14.28 -1.50
CA PHE A 66 -4.07 14.36 -0.29
C PHE A 66 -3.39 15.73 -0.04
N TYR A 67 -2.98 16.46 -1.10
CA TYR A 67 -2.13 17.65 -0.97
C TYR A 67 -2.76 18.84 -0.24
N ILE A 68 -4.09 18.93 -0.14
CA ILE A 68 -4.76 20.00 0.63
C ILE A 68 -5.29 19.55 1.99
N GLN A 69 -5.27 18.25 2.28
CA GLN A 69 -5.88 17.72 3.51
C GLN A 69 -5.17 18.25 4.76
N GLN A 70 -3.85 18.42 4.71
CA GLN A 70 -3.07 19.06 5.78
C GLN A 70 -3.57 20.49 6.07
N TRP A 71 -3.83 21.28 5.03
CA TRP A 71 -4.35 22.65 5.19
C TRP A 71 -5.75 22.64 5.80
N ILE A 72 -6.61 21.70 5.41
CA ILE A 72 -7.96 21.56 5.98
C ILE A 72 -7.88 21.27 7.49
N VAL A 73 -7.05 20.32 7.93
CA VAL A 73 -6.94 19.95 9.36
C VAL A 73 -6.21 20.98 10.22
N GLU A 74 -5.49 21.92 9.60
CA GLU A 74 -4.86 23.08 10.26
C GLU A 74 -5.78 24.32 10.28
N SER A 75 -6.89 24.32 9.53
CA SER A 75 -7.78 25.48 9.44
C SER A 75 -8.62 25.67 10.70
N PRO A 76 -8.78 26.91 11.21
CA PRO A 76 -9.65 27.20 12.36
C PRO A 76 -11.13 26.96 12.08
N PHE A 77 -11.52 26.74 10.82
CA PHE A 77 -12.89 26.42 10.43
C PHE A 77 -13.15 24.92 10.34
N CYS A 78 -12.15 24.07 10.59
CA CYS A 78 -12.30 22.63 10.51
C CYS A 78 -13.17 22.11 11.67
N SER A 79 -14.19 21.31 11.34
CA SER A 79 -15.05 20.65 12.34
C SER A 79 -14.43 19.36 12.86
N GLU A 80 -14.86 18.94 14.06
CA GLU A 80 -14.47 17.64 14.63
C GLU A 80 -14.79 16.49 13.64
N ALA A 81 -15.96 16.54 12.99
CA ALA A 81 -16.38 15.52 12.01
C ALA A 81 -15.48 15.50 10.76
N THR A 82 -15.04 16.66 10.27
CA THR A 82 -14.15 16.74 9.10
C THR A 82 -12.75 16.24 9.43
N ALA A 83 -12.22 16.62 10.60
CA ALA A 83 -10.94 16.13 11.09
C ALA A 83 -10.97 14.61 11.29
N LEU A 84 -12.05 14.08 11.87
CA LEU A 84 -12.24 12.63 12.06
C LEU A 84 -12.30 11.88 10.73
N MET A 85 -13.03 12.41 9.74
CA MET A 85 -13.07 11.85 8.39
C MET A 85 -11.69 11.78 7.75
N LEU A 86 -10.94 12.88 7.78
CA LEU A 86 -9.60 12.92 7.22
C LEU A 86 -8.64 12.00 7.97
N PHE A 87 -8.73 11.90 9.29
CA PHE A 87 -7.95 10.94 10.07
C PHE A 87 -8.15 9.50 9.56
N TRP A 88 -9.40 9.04 9.43
CA TRP A 88 -9.69 7.67 8.97
C TRP A 88 -9.39 7.44 7.50
N HIS A 89 -9.44 8.47 6.66
CA HIS A 89 -9.04 8.40 5.25
C HIS A 89 -7.51 8.29 5.06
N ASN A 90 -6.72 8.59 6.09
CA ASN A 90 -5.26 8.54 6.05
C ASN A 90 -4.67 7.26 6.66
N TYR A 91 -5.47 6.19 6.77
CA TYR A 91 -5.05 4.84 7.16
C TYR A 91 -4.28 4.76 8.49
N PRO A 92 -4.89 5.19 9.61
CA PRO A 92 -4.21 5.29 10.90
C PRO A 92 -3.72 3.93 11.43
N PHE A 93 -4.37 2.82 11.04
CA PHE A 93 -3.93 1.47 11.40
C PHE A 93 -2.57 1.07 10.81
N GLU A 94 -2.17 1.65 9.69
CA GLU A 94 -0.82 1.45 9.14
C GLU A 94 0.19 2.36 9.86
N ALA A 95 -0.27 3.55 10.25
CA ALA A 95 0.56 4.58 10.85
C ALA A 95 1.00 4.27 12.30
N ILE A 96 0.29 3.42 13.05
CA ILE A 96 0.67 3.03 14.42
C ILE A 96 2.06 2.37 14.52
N ARG A 97 2.57 1.82 13.40
CA ARG A 97 3.92 1.24 13.31
C ARG A 97 5.01 2.31 13.13
N ARG A 98 4.62 3.56 12.80
CA ARG A 98 5.54 4.70 12.60
C ARG A 98 5.82 5.38 13.93
N SER A 99 7.06 5.82 14.10
CA SER A 99 7.47 6.52 15.32
C SER A 99 6.82 7.90 15.33
N TRP A 100 6.26 8.31 16.46
CA TRP A 100 5.78 9.69 16.62
C TRP A 100 6.87 10.75 16.33
N LYS A 101 8.16 10.36 16.46
CA LYS A 101 9.34 11.19 16.15
C LYS A 101 9.67 11.28 14.65
N THR A 102 8.95 10.60 13.76
CA THR A 102 9.17 10.69 12.31
C THR A 102 9.03 12.14 11.84
N ARG A 103 10.02 12.60 11.07
CA ARG A 103 10.13 13.99 10.59
C ARG A 103 8.96 14.35 9.67
N LYS A 104 8.45 15.58 9.79
CA LYS A 104 7.43 16.14 8.87
C LYS A 104 7.94 16.09 7.42
N GLY A 105 7.07 15.71 6.48
CA GLY A 105 7.33 15.53 5.06
C GLY A 105 7.91 14.16 4.68
N THR A 106 8.10 13.25 5.65
CA THR A 106 8.49 11.86 5.33
C THR A 106 7.29 11.04 4.87
N ASP A 107 6.12 11.31 5.46
CA ASP A 107 4.86 10.66 5.12
C ASP A 107 3.72 11.65 5.40
N GLU A 108 3.10 12.13 4.34
CA GLU A 108 2.07 13.18 4.42
C GLU A 108 0.81 12.68 5.13
N ASN A 109 0.43 11.41 4.96
CA ASN A 109 -0.70 10.81 5.65
C ASN A 109 -0.44 10.76 7.16
N PHE A 110 0.78 10.40 7.56
CA PHE A 110 1.15 10.37 8.98
C PHE A 110 1.26 11.77 9.59
N ASP A 111 1.63 12.77 8.80
CA ASP A 111 1.61 14.16 9.26
C ASP A 111 0.19 14.66 9.51
N ILE A 112 -0.77 14.33 8.64
CA ILE A 112 -2.19 14.64 8.84
C ILE A 112 -2.69 13.97 10.12
N ILE A 113 -2.38 12.68 10.31
CA ILE A 113 -2.73 11.91 11.52
C ILE A 113 -2.21 12.60 12.79
N LYS A 114 -0.92 12.97 12.83
CA LYS A 114 -0.33 13.68 13.97
C LYS A 114 -1.03 15.01 14.21
N THR A 115 -1.33 15.76 13.16
CA THR A 115 -2.03 17.05 13.30
C THR A 115 -3.42 16.87 13.89
N VAL A 116 -4.21 15.91 13.38
CA VAL A 116 -5.56 15.64 13.90
C VAL A 116 -5.52 15.29 15.38
N ILE A 117 -4.68 14.33 15.79
CA ILE A 117 -4.57 13.92 17.20
C ILE A 117 -4.20 15.12 18.07
N ASN A 118 -3.11 15.84 17.74
CA ASN A 118 -2.63 16.97 18.55
C ASN A 118 -3.66 18.12 18.64
N ASN A 119 -4.43 18.36 17.58
CA ASN A 119 -5.43 19.43 17.57
C ASN A 119 -6.71 19.02 18.31
N SER A 120 -7.14 17.76 18.19
CA SER A 120 -8.26 17.21 18.97
C SER A 120 -7.97 17.27 20.47
N GLU A 121 -6.76 16.87 20.91
CA GLU A 121 -6.36 16.93 22.31
C GLU A 121 -6.35 18.36 22.88
N LYS A 122 -6.14 19.37 22.03
CA LYS A 122 -6.19 20.79 22.38
C LYS A 122 -7.59 21.40 22.31
N GLY A 123 -8.60 20.63 21.88
CA GLY A 123 -9.95 21.15 21.63
C GLY A 123 -9.98 22.20 20.52
N PHE A 124 -9.11 22.08 19.51
CA PHE A 124 -8.97 23.05 18.42
C PHE A 124 -10.17 23.04 17.45
N TYR A 125 -10.77 21.87 17.22
CA TYR A 125 -11.78 21.69 16.18
C TYR A 125 -13.16 22.21 16.60
N LEU A 126 -13.90 22.75 15.64
CA LEU A 126 -15.24 23.28 15.86
C LEU A 126 -16.27 22.16 16.03
N LYS A 127 -17.17 22.35 16.99
CA LYS A 127 -18.39 21.56 17.13
C LYS A 127 -19.46 22.13 16.22
N THR A 128 -19.96 21.31 15.30
CA THR A 128 -20.91 21.73 14.27
C THR A 128 -22.01 20.68 14.13
N ASP A 129 -22.95 20.93 13.22
CA ASP A 129 -24.03 20.02 12.83
C ASP A 129 -23.60 18.95 11.80
N ILE A 130 -22.30 18.83 11.55
CA ILE A 130 -21.74 17.89 10.58
C ILE A 130 -21.53 16.57 11.30
N SER A 131 -22.13 15.50 10.79
CA SER A 131 -21.97 14.16 11.32
C SER A 131 -20.95 13.36 10.52
N TYR A 132 -20.19 12.50 11.19
CA TYR A 132 -19.34 11.50 10.54
C TYR A 132 -19.30 10.22 11.37
N ASP A 133 -19.44 9.08 10.69
CA ASP A 133 -19.35 7.75 11.30
C ASP A 133 -18.14 6.99 10.72
N PRO A 134 -17.11 6.70 11.53
CA PRO A 134 -15.93 5.99 11.06
C PRO A 134 -16.12 4.47 10.89
N ALA A 135 -17.28 3.90 11.24
CA ALA A 135 -17.49 2.45 11.31
C ALA A 135 -17.11 1.72 10.02
N GLU A 136 -17.42 2.28 8.85
CA GLU A 136 -17.08 1.67 7.56
C GLU A 136 -15.56 1.60 7.36
N LYS A 137 -14.83 2.68 7.68
CA LYS A 137 -13.37 2.73 7.57
C LYS A 137 -12.69 1.84 8.61
N ILE A 138 -13.23 1.78 9.82
CA ILE A 138 -12.77 0.86 10.85
C ILE A 138 -12.94 -0.60 10.41
N ALA A 139 -14.07 -0.95 9.78
CA ALA A 139 -14.30 -2.30 9.29
C ALA A 139 -13.32 -2.71 8.16
N GLN A 140 -12.80 -1.74 7.40
CA GLN A 140 -11.81 -1.91 6.33
C GLN A 140 -10.36 -2.01 6.85
N ALA A 141 -10.12 -1.86 8.17
CA ALA A 141 -8.78 -1.97 8.74
C ALA A 141 -8.09 -3.27 8.31
N PRO A 142 -6.83 -3.21 7.83
CA PRO A 142 -6.08 -4.42 7.51
C PRO A 142 -5.97 -5.28 8.77
N LYS A 143 -6.63 -6.44 8.73
CA LYS A 143 -6.58 -7.41 9.82
C LYS A 143 -5.40 -8.32 9.58
N ILE A 144 -4.36 -8.16 10.40
CA ILE A 144 -3.32 -9.16 10.49
C ILE A 144 -3.99 -10.45 10.99
N PRO A 145 -3.92 -11.56 10.25
CA PRO A 145 -4.52 -12.82 10.67
C PRO A 145 -3.97 -13.24 12.04
N ALA A 146 -4.84 -13.68 12.95
CA ALA A 146 -4.41 -14.04 14.31
C ALA A 146 -3.39 -15.20 14.29
N VAL A 147 -3.46 -16.08 13.28
CA VAL A 147 -2.57 -17.23 13.14
C VAL A 147 -1.11 -16.83 12.92
N VAL A 148 -0.84 -15.72 12.21
CA VAL A 148 0.54 -15.26 11.93
C VAL A 148 1.18 -14.52 13.11
N LEU A 149 0.40 -14.26 14.16
CA LEU A 149 0.85 -13.70 15.43
C LEU A 149 1.22 -14.79 16.45
N GLN A 150 0.92 -16.05 16.17
CA GLN A 150 1.21 -17.16 17.07
C GLN A 150 2.66 -17.62 16.86
N ALA A 151 3.47 -17.52 17.91
CA ALA A 151 4.83 -18.03 17.88
C ALA A 151 4.87 -19.53 17.58
N SER A 152 5.88 -19.96 16.82
CA SER A 152 6.20 -21.39 16.67
C SER A 152 7.12 -21.83 17.80
N GLN A 153 6.92 -23.06 18.27
CA GLN A 153 7.78 -23.68 19.27
C GLN A 153 8.79 -24.59 18.58
N GLY A 154 10.04 -24.59 19.04
CA GLY A 154 11.07 -25.40 18.41
C GLY A 154 12.48 -25.03 18.85
N GLU A 155 13.44 -25.51 18.07
CA GLU A 155 14.86 -25.19 18.23
C GLU A 155 15.15 -23.78 17.74
N GLU A 156 15.98 -23.01 18.47
CA GLU A 156 16.37 -21.67 18.04
C GLU A 156 17.16 -21.74 16.72
N PRO A 157 16.71 -21.05 15.67
CA PRO A 157 17.41 -21.05 14.40
C PRO A 157 18.75 -20.33 14.52
N TYR A 158 19.74 -20.80 13.76
CA TYR A 158 21.05 -20.16 13.61
C TYR A 158 21.39 -19.98 12.14
N VAL A 159 21.98 -18.82 11.82
CA VAL A 159 22.43 -18.50 10.47
C VAL A 159 23.91 -18.80 10.35
N TYR A 160 24.27 -19.66 9.39
CA TYR A 160 25.64 -20.07 9.06
C TYR A 160 26.00 -19.83 7.58
N LEU A 161 25.02 -19.57 6.71
CA LEU A 161 25.29 -19.12 5.35
C LEU A 161 25.64 -17.62 5.35
N GLU A 162 26.62 -17.25 4.54
CA GLU A 162 27.02 -15.86 4.36
C GLU A 162 26.05 -15.15 3.41
N GLU A 163 25.62 -13.93 3.78
CA GLU A 163 24.71 -13.11 2.96
C GLU A 163 25.24 -12.94 1.53
N THR A 164 26.55 -12.67 1.38
CA THR A 164 27.18 -12.49 0.07
C THR A 164 27.15 -13.75 -0.78
N GLU A 165 27.18 -14.93 -0.15
CA GLU A 165 27.10 -16.22 -0.85
C GLU A 165 25.69 -16.42 -1.40
N VAL A 166 24.67 -16.31 -0.55
CA VAL A 166 23.27 -16.50 -0.97
C VAL A 166 22.88 -15.43 -1.99
N HIS A 167 23.32 -14.18 -1.81
CA HIS A 167 23.06 -13.11 -2.77
C HIS A 167 23.72 -13.31 -4.13
N SER A 168 24.76 -14.15 -4.22
CA SER A 168 25.38 -14.55 -5.49
C SER A 168 24.57 -15.62 -6.23
N TRP A 169 23.60 -16.26 -5.57
CA TRP A 169 22.72 -17.24 -6.18
C TRP A 169 21.53 -16.53 -6.82
N PHE A 170 21.24 -16.87 -8.08
CA PHE A 170 20.11 -16.30 -8.81
C PHE A 170 19.58 -17.29 -9.85
N GLY A 171 18.34 -17.07 -10.28
CA GLY A 171 17.66 -17.90 -11.28
C GLY A 171 17.64 -19.38 -10.89
N GLU A 172 17.95 -20.25 -11.85
CA GLU A 172 17.94 -21.71 -11.63
C GLU A 172 18.90 -22.17 -10.53
N HIS A 173 20.02 -21.47 -10.30
CA HIS A 173 20.99 -21.87 -9.27
C HIS A 173 20.39 -21.74 -7.88
N LEU A 174 19.72 -20.62 -7.58
CA LEU A 174 19.05 -20.41 -6.29
C LEU A 174 17.92 -21.42 -6.06
N ILE A 175 17.08 -21.66 -7.07
CA ILE A 175 16.02 -22.67 -7.00
C ILE A 175 16.59 -24.07 -6.75
N ASN A 176 17.72 -24.41 -7.38
CA ASN A 176 18.38 -25.69 -7.16
C ASN A 176 18.97 -25.82 -5.75
N GLN A 177 19.46 -24.73 -5.13
CA GLN A 177 19.89 -24.76 -3.73
C GLN A 177 18.72 -25.09 -2.81
N ILE A 178 17.58 -24.40 -2.99
CA ILE A 178 16.37 -24.62 -2.19
C ILE A 178 15.84 -26.05 -2.34
N ARG A 179 15.77 -26.56 -3.57
CA ARG A 179 15.30 -27.94 -3.83
C ARG A 179 16.21 -29.02 -3.26
N ARG A 180 17.49 -28.71 -3.08
CA ARG A 180 18.49 -29.63 -2.54
C ARG A 180 18.59 -29.55 -1.03
N SER A 181 17.99 -28.54 -0.40
CA SER A 181 18.00 -28.40 1.05
C SER A 181 17.54 -29.69 1.70
N ASP A 182 18.36 -30.22 2.61
CA ASP A 182 18.17 -31.53 3.21
C ASP A 182 17.55 -31.47 4.62
N SER A 183 17.39 -30.26 5.15
CA SER A 183 16.91 -29.98 6.49
C SER A 183 16.17 -28.64 6.57
N THR A 184 15.37 -28.47 7.63
CA THR A 184 14.67 -27.22 7.94
C THR A 184 15.65 -26.07 8.17
N ILE A 185 16.75 -26.32 8.90
CA ILE A 185 17.73 -25.27 9.20
C ILE A 185 18.46 -24.76 7.95
N GLU A 186 18.76 -25.64 6.99
CA GLU A 186 19.36 -25.23 5.71
C GLU A 186 18.38 -24.37 4.90
N LEU A 187 17.12 -24.80 4.80
CA LEU A 187 16.09 -24.01 4.11
C LEU A 187 15.90 -22.63 4.77
N TYR A 188 15.88 -22.58 6.10
CA TYR A 188 15.79 -21.32 6.87
C TYR A 188 16.93 -20.36 6.51
N ASN A 189 18.16 -20.88 6.43
CA ASN A 189 19.35 -20.10 6.10
C ASN A 189 19.29 -19.44 4.72
N ILE A 190 18.66 -20.10 3.75
CA ILE A 190 18.42 -19.50 2.42
C ILE A 190 17.27 -18.49 2.51
N ALA A 191 16.15 -18.89 3.11
CA ALA A 191 14.91 -18.13 3.13
C ALA A 191 15.05 -16.75 3.80
N VAL A 192 15.81 -16.68 4.90
CA VAL A 192 16.03 -15.42 5.65
C VAL A 192 16.89 -14.40 4.89
N LEU A 193 17.58 -14.83 3.83
CA LEU A 193 18.47 -14.01 3.00
C LEU A 193 17.90 -13.73 1.60
N LEU A 194 16.62 -14.05 1.37
CA LEU A 194 15.95 -13.74 0.09
C LEU A 194 15.70 -12.24 -0.09
N LYS A 195 15.71 -11.81 -1.35
CA LYS A 195 15.48 -10.41 -1.74
C LYS A 195 14.00 -10.16 -2.01
N HIS A 196 13.58 -8.89 -1.93
CA HIS A 196 12.18 -8.45 -2.12
C HIS A 196 11.47 -9.06 -3.35
N ARG A 197 12.09 -9.00 -4.53
CA ARG A 197 11.45 -9.39 -5.81
C ARG A 197 11.65 -10.86 -6.22
N GLU A 198 11.97 -11.73 -5.28
CA GLU A 198 12.18 -13.16 -5.55
C GLU A 198 10.89 -13.97 -5.32
N PHE A 199 9.75 -13.49 -5.83
CA PHE A 199 8.40 -14.05 -5.57
C PHE A 199 8.27 -15.55 -5.87
N ASP A 200 8.74 -16.00 -7.04
CA ASP A 200 8.76 -17.42 -7.40
C ASP A 200 9.61 -18.27 -6.44
N VAL A 201 10.66 -17.65 -5.88
CA VAL A 201 11.56 -18.30 -4.92
C VAL A 201 10.87 -18.43 -3.56
N TYR A 202 10.19 -17.38 -3.09
CA TYR A 202 9.36 -17.46 -1.87
C TYR A 202 8.30 -18.55 -1.99
N GLN A 203 7.61 -18.64 -3.13
CA GLN A 203 6.64 -19.70 -3.39
C GLN A 203 7.30 -21.09 -3.29
N THR A 204 8.48 -21.24 -3.90
CA THR A 204 9.25 -22.50 -3.84
C THR A 204 9.67 -22.85 -2.41
N VAL A 205 10.04 -21.86 -1.60
CA VAL A 205 10.39 -22.07 -0.18
C VAL A 205 9.18 -22.54 0.60
N ILE A 206 8.03 -21.85 0.50
CA ILE A 206 6.86 -22.20 1.32
C ILE A 206 6.29 -23.57 0.93
N GLU A 207 6.38 -23.97 -0.34
CA GLU A 207 5.96 -25.29 -0.82
C GLU A 207 6.96 -26.42 -0.49
N HIS A 208 8.15 -26.09 0.02
CA HIS A 208 9.19 -27.08 0.30
C HIS A 208 8.80 -28.00 1.46
N LYS A 209 9.16 -29.29 1.37
CA LYS A 209 8.88 -30.30 2.41
C LYS A 209 9.51 -30.00 3.78
N TYR A 210 10.53 -29.16 3.81
CA TYR A 210 11.20 -28.71 5.04
C TYR A 210 10.80 -27.29 5.43
N CYS A 211 9.85 -26.67 4.73
CA CYS A 211 9.24 -25.45 5.23
C CYS A 211 8.45 -25.80 6.49
N ASP A 212 8.87 -25.23 7.60
CA ASP A 212 8.22 -25.38 8.88
C ASP A 212 7.50 -24.07 9.25
N LYS A 213 6.79 -24.07 10.38
CA LYS A 213 5.99 -22.93 10.80
C LYS A 213 6.84 -21.69 11.00
N ALA A 214 8.06 -21.83 11.54
CA ALA A 214 8.99 -20.72 11.72
C ALA A 214 9.39 -20.07 10.39
N ILE A 215 9.76 -20.86 9.38
CA ILE A 215 10.09 -20.36 8.04
C ILE A 215 8.89 -19.67 7.42
N ALA A 216 7.70 -20.27 7.49
CA ALA A 216 6.49 -19.68 6.92
C ALA A 216 6.16 -18.32 7.56
N LEU A 217 6.23 -18.23 8.90
CA LEU A 217 6.03 -16.96 9.62
C LEU A 217 7.10 -15.93 9.26
N MET A 218 8.37 -16.32 9.20
CA MET A 218 9.47 -15.44 8.83
C MET A 218 9.30 -14.87 7.41
N VAL A 219 8.93 -15.71 6.43
CA VAL A 219 8.62 -15.27 5.06
C VAL A 219 7.41 -14.34 5.04
N TYR A 220 6.34 -14.66 5.78
CA TYR A 220 5.16 -13.81 5.89
C TYR A 220 5.54 -12.40 6.34
N TRP A 221 6.29 -12.28 7.43
CA TRP A 221 6.67 -10.98 7.99
C TRP A 221 7.68 -10.24 7.12
N LEU A 222 8.57 -10.95 6.43
CA LEU A 222 9.48 -10.38 5.45
C LEU A 222 8.72 -9.73 4.29
N LEU A 223 7.71 -10.41 3.73
CA LEU A 223 6.88 -9.93 2.64
C LEU A 223 5.88 -8.83 3.07
N GLU A 224 5.29 -8.96 4.24
CA GLU A 224 4.41 -7.95 4.85
C GLU A 224 5.15 -6.63 5.12
N ARG A 225 6.45 -6.70 5.43
CA ARG A 225 7.27 -5.48 5.55
C ARG A 225 7.35 -4.73 4.22
N TYR A 226 7.38 -5.44 3.10
CA TYR A 226 7.43 -4.80 1.79
C TYR A 226 6.07 -4.28 1.34
N SER A 227 4.96 -4.98 1.66
CA SER A 227 3.60 -4.55 1.31
C SER A 227 3.24 -3.18 1.92
N THR A 228 3.79 -2.86 3.09
CA THR A 228 3.52 -1.61 3.82
C THR A 228 4.37 -0.42 3.37
N LEU A 229 5.33 -0.62 2.48
CA LEU A 229 6.16 0.45 1.93
C LEU A 229 5.55 0.95 0.63
N ALA A 230 5.19 2.23 0.56
CA ALA A 230 4.63 2.86 -0.63
C ALA A 230 5.49 2.67 -1.89
N LEU A 231 6.81 2.49 -1.72
CA LEU A 231 7.76 2.19 -2.79
C LEU A 231 7.45 0.87 -3.53
N TYR A 232 6.78 -0.08 -2.88
CA TYR A 232 6.53 -1.42 -3.40
C TYR A 232 5.03 -1.72 -3.61
N ALA A 233 4.19 -0.68 -3.67
CA ALA A 233 2.75 -0.84 -3.91
C ALA A 233 2.44 -1.60 -5.23
N GLU A 234 3.30 -1.44 -6.25
CA GLU A 234 3.17 -2.16 -7.53
C GLU A 234 3.39 -3.67 -7.41
N ASP A 235 4.12 -4.12 -6.39
CA ASP A 235 4.47 -5.52 -6.17
C ASP A 235 3.37 -6.27 -5.37
N TRP A 236 2.35 -5.55 -4.87
CA TRP A 236 1.26 -6.13 -4.08
C TRP A 236 0.50 -7.29 -4.74
N PRO A 237 0.18 -7.25 -6.06
CA PRO A 237 -0.51 -8.36 -6.72
C PRO A 237 0.26 -9.69 -6.69
N GLU A 238 1.59 -9.64 -6.59
CA GLU A 238 2.46 -10.83 -6.50
C GLU A 238 2.69 -11.27 -5.05
N ILE A 239 2.80 -10.31 -4.13
CA ILE A 239 3.00 -10.59 -2.70
C ILE A 239 1.74 -11.21 -2.07
N LYS A 240 0.57 -10.66 -2.41
CA LYS A 240 -0.70 -11.03 -1.77
C LYS A 240 -1.01 -12.53 -1.84
N PRO A 241 -0.94 -13.21 -3.00
CA PRO A 241 -1.20 -14.65 -3.09
C PRO A 241 -0.27 -15.50 -2.22
N ILE A 242 1.00 -15.09 -2.07
CA ILE A 242 1.98 -15.79 -1.24
C ILE A 242 1.59 -15.67 0.24
N LEU A 243 1.24 -14.46 0.69
CA LEU A 243 0.76 -14.23 2.07
C LEU A 243 -0.52 -15.02 2.37
N GLU A 244 -1.50 -15.00 1.46
CA GLU A 244 -2.76 -15.75 1.60
C GLU A 244 -2.50 -17.26 1.68
N ASN A 245 -1.61 -17.80 0.84
CA ASN A 245 -1.22 -19.22 0.90
C ASN A 245 -0.56 -19.59 2.23
N ILE A 246 0.34 -18.76 2.75
CA ILE A 246 0.95 -18.99 4.06
C ILE A 246 -0.12 -19.04 5.15
N VAL A 247 -1.05 -18.07 5.15
CA VAL A 247 -2.14 -18.01 6.14
C VAL A 247 -3.02 -19.25 6.06
N ASP A 248 -3.49 -19.62 4.87
CA ASP A 248 -4.35 -20.80 4.66
C ASP A 248 -3.70 -22.08 5.20
N ARG A 249 -2.40 -22.26 4.94
CA ARG A 249 -1.65 -23.45 5.38
C ARG A 249 -1.36 -23.44 6.88
N LEU A 250 -1.13 -22.27 7.48
CA LEU A 250 -1.02 -22.11 8.92
C LEU A 250 -2.35 -22.41 9.63
N GLU A 251 -3.48 -21.95 9.09
CA GLU A 251 -4.82 -22.22 9.65
C GLU A 251 -5.18 -23.71 9.60
N ARG A 252 -4.65 -24.43 8.60
CA ARG A 252 -4.82 -25.88 8.45
C ARG A 252 -3.77 -26.72 9.18
N ASP A 253 -2.85 -26.09 9.90
CA ASP A 253 -1.76 -26.74 10.63
C ASP A 253 -0.90 -27.64 9.72
N GLU A 254 -0.64 -27.19 8.47
CA GLU A 254 0.10 -27.96 7.46
C GLU A 254 1.62 -27.83 7.59
N TYR A 255 2.10 -26.90 8.41
CA TYR A 255 3.53 -26.71 8.64
C TYR A 255 3.95 -27.41 9.93
N PRO A 256 4.99 -28.26 9.91
CA PRO A 256 5.54 -28.81 11.15
C PRO A 256 6.12 -27.70 12.03
N GLU A 257 6.16 -27.92 13.34
CA GLU A 257 6.87 -27.03 14.29
C GLU A 257 8.22 -27.66 14.63
N ILE A 258 9.30 -27.16 14.01
CA ILE A 258 10.67 -27.67 14.19
C ILE A 258 11.57 -26.57 14.78
N LEU A 259 11.58 -25.40 14.16
CA LEU A 259 12.30 -24.22 14.63
C LEU A 259 11.38 -23.31 15.44
N SER A 260 11.96 -22.53 16.34
CA SER A 260 11.26 -21.45 17.03
C SER A 260 11.26 -20.18 16.18
N TYR A 261 10.15 -19.44 16.26
CA TYR A 261 10.05 -18.10 15.72
C TYR A 261 9.01 -17.31 16.48
N ASP A 262 9.42 -16.15 16.98
CA ASP A 262 8.54 -15.22 17.68
C ASP A 262 8.23 -14.00 16.79
N PRO A 263 7.02 -13.94 16.20
CA PRO A 263 6.62 -12.83 15.35
C PRO A 263 6.50 -11.51 16.12
N VAL A 264 6.49 -11.51 17.45
CA VAL A 264 6.47 -10.27 18.26
C VAL A 264 7.68 -9.37 17.96
N LYS A 265 8.80 -9.95 17.49
CA LYS A 265 9.97 -9.16 17.04
C LYS A 265 9.71 -8.41 15.73
N GLU A 266 8.90 -8.96 14.83
CA GLU A 266 8.59 -8.37 13.50
C GLU A 266 7.31 -7.54 13.47
N VAL A 267 6.38 -7.85 14.38
CA VAL A 267 5.32 -6.94 14.79
C VAL A 267 6.01 -5.77 15.47
N ASN A 268 6.65 -4.89 14.67
CA ASN A 268 7.23 -3.63 15.10
C ASN A 268 6.26 -3.06 16.14
N PRO A 269 6.71 -2.88 17.40
CA PRO A 269 5.79 -2.63 18.49
C PRO A 269 4.93 -1.47 18.07
N ILE A 270 3.61 -1.64 18.14
CA ILE A 270 2.66 -0.54 18.04
C ILE A 270 3.27 0.62 18.82
N LYS A 271 3.71 1.66 18.12
CA LYS A 271 4.55 2.71 18.73
C LYS A 271 3.68 3.70 19.50
N TRP A 272 2.40 3.72 19.18
CA TRP A 272 1.36 4.52 19.78
C TRP A 272 0.00 3.90 19.43
N GLU A 273 -1.00 4.11 20.28
CA GLU A 273 -2.36 3.60 20.09
C GLU A 273 -3.25 4.72 19.53
N ILE A 274 -4.22 4.35 18.70
CA ILE A 274 -5.24 5.31 18.24
C ILE A 274 -6.09 5.73 19.45
N PRO A 275 -6.20 7.03 19.77
CA PRO A 275 -7.03 7.46 20.88
C PRO A 275 -8.50 7.01 20.77
N ASP A 276 -9.07 6.49 21.85
CA ASP A 276 -10.43 5.92 21.90
C ASP A 276 -11.51 6.88 21.34
N TYR A 277 -11.34 8.19 21.57
CA TYR A 277 -12.31 9.18 21.11
C TYR A 277 -12.43 9.26 19.58
N LEU A 278 -11.41 8.81 18.83
CA LEU A 278 -11.44 8.77 17.37
C LEU A 278 -12.23 7.57 16.82
N PHE A 279 -12.62 6.60 17.65
CA PHE A 279 -13.52 5.52 17.22
C PHE A 279 -15.00 5.92 17.30
N ASN A 280 -15.31 7.01 17.98
CA ASN A 280 -16.69 7.43 18.20
C ASN A 280 -17.22 8.23 17.01
N LYS A 281 -18.45 7.92 16.60
CA LYS A 281 -19.18 8.75 15.65
C LYS A 281 -19.43 10.15 16.23
N ILE A 282 -19.44 11.15 15.34
CA ILE A 282 -19.84 12.52 15.65
C ILE A 282 -21.24 12.72 15.06
N ASN A 283 -22.19 13.21 15.88
CA ASN A 283 -23.57 13.47 15.48
C ASN A 283 -23.83 14.97 15.34
#